data_AF-A0A168EPJ1-F1
#
_entry.id   AF-A0A168EPJ1-F1
#
_cell.length_a   1.000
_cell.length_b   1.000
_cell.length_c   1.000
_cell.angle_alpha   90.00
_cell.angle_beta   90.00
_cell.angle_gamma   90.00
#
_symmetry.space_group_name_H-M   'P 1'
#
loop_
_entity.id
_entity.type
_entity.pdbx_description
1 polymer ?
#
loop_
_entity_poly.entity_id
_entity_poly.type
_entity_poly.pdbx_seq_one_letter_code
_entity_poly.pdbx_strand_id
1 'polypeptide(L)'
;MPGKIRTAQTVSFEIPAAQQPGLHNRWHPDIPSIATVKRGETVKIECLDWTGGQIGNNDSADDVRDVDLTKIHYLTGPFEIEGAEPGDLLVVNITDIQPFDHSPWGFTGVFDRKNGGGFLDRHYPRAAKAIWDFDGIYCSSRHIPGVRFAGLIHPGILGCAPSHDVLAEWNRREGELISACAHSMPDQVVAQPPNETNAHAGTAADEALKAKIAREGARTIPGRPEHGGNVDINNISRGSTTYLPVHVPGAKFSVGDLHFSQGDGEISFCGAIEMAGIITIKFDLLKNGMKERCVSSPVFRPGDVQQLFGPSRYLTFEGFSVDEQGKQHFMDATVAYRQACLRAIEYLKQFGYSGEQAYLLLSCAPIKGSIAGIVDVPNVCTTLGLPLDVFDFDISIEAERVKRDLGACPVSAEKL
;
A
#
# COMPACT_ATOMS: atom_id res chain seq x y z
N MET A 1 -18.55 -2.63 33.59
CA MET A 1 -18.12 -1.59 32.63
C MET A 1 -17.49 -2.31 31.45
N PRO A 2 -17.84 -2.03 30.19
CA PRO A 2 -17.05 -2.57 29.09
C PRO A 2 -15.60 -2.08 29.29
N GLY A 3 -14.65 -3.03 29.37
CA GLY A 3 -13.26 -2.74 29.67
C GLY A 3 -12.60 -1.87 28.60
N LYS A 4 -11.56 -1.12 28.99
CA LYS A 4 -10.72 -0.37 28.04
C LYS A 4 -10.14 -1.34 27.01
N ILE A 5 -10.28 -1.04 25.71
CA ILE A 5 -9.57 -1.78 24.65
C ILE A 5 -8.07 -1.62 24.91
N ARG A 6 -7.36 -2.74 25.12
CA ARG A 6 -5.91 -2.71 25.38
C ARG A 6 -5.14 -2.47 24.08
N THR A 7 -3.95 -1.90 24.22
CA THR A 7 -2.94 -1.89 23.16
C THR A 7 -2.16 -3.21 23.23
N ALA A 8 -2.14 -3.98 22.14
CA ALA A 8 -1.43 -5.24 22.04
C ALA A 8 0.06 -5.06 21.79
N GLN A 9 0.44 -4.03 21.03
CA GLN A 9 1.82 -3.63 20.80
C GLN A 9 1.88 -2.11 20.58
N THR A 10 2.86 -1.47 21.22
CA THR A 10 3.20 -0.06 21.02
C THR A 10 4.45 0.08 20.14
N VAL A 11 4.63 1.22 19.48
CA VAL A 11 5.87 1.54 18.76
C VAL A 11 6.52 2.79 19.35
N SER A 12 7.80 3.00 19.07
CA SER A 12 8.55 4.20 19.48
C SER A 12 9.07 4.95 18.28
N PHE A 13 8.93 6.28 18.28
CA PHE A 13 9.56 7.16 17.28
C PHE A 13 11.03 7.48 17.64
N GLU A 14 11.43 7.21 18.89
CA GLU A 14 12.78 7.50 19.41
C GLU A 14 13.75 6.32 19.24
N ILE A 15 13.22 5.12 18.98
CA ILE A 15 14.02 3.89 18.80
C ILE A 15 13.98 3.54 17.32
N PRO A 16 15.14 3.34 16.65
CA PRO A 16 15.16 2.92 15.26
C PRO A 16 14.31 1.67 15.03
N ALA A 17 13.51 1.63 13.96
CA ALA A 17 12.60 0.52 13.67
C ALA A 17 13.31 -0.86 13.66
N ALA A 18 14.55 -0.92 13.16
CA ALA A 18 15.39 -2.12 13.16
C ALA A 18 15.75 -2.67 14.55
N GLN A 19 15.54 -1.90 15.61
CA GLN A 19 15.84 -2.25 17.00
C GLN A 19 14.57 -2.53 17.83
N GLN A 20 13.39 -2.41 17.24
CA GLN A 20 12.12 -2.60 17.94
C GLN A 20 11.64 -4.05 17.78
N PRO A 21 11.72 -4.90 18.82
CA PRO A 21 11.45 -6.33 18.69
C PRO A 21 10.01 -6.68 18.30
N GLY A 22 9.07 -5.73 18.48
CA GLY A 22 7.68 -5.85 18.03
C GLY A 22 7.49 -5.75 16.51
N LEU A 23 8.56 -5.50 15.76
CA LEU A 23 8.53 -5.29 14.31
C LEU A 23 9.28 -6.40 13.56
N HIS A 24 8.87 -6.68 12.32
CA HIS A 24 9.61 -7.52 11.38
C HIS A 24 9.40 -7.02 9.94
N ASN A 25 10.29 -7.39 9.01
CA ASN A 25 10.19 -6.93 7.61
C ASN A 25 10.37 -8.05 6.57
N ARG A 26 10.19 -9.29 6.99
CA ARG A 26 10.17 -10.49 6.15
C ARG A 26 8.97 -11.35 6.51
N TRP A 27 8.43 -12.07 5.53
CA TRP A 27 7.48 -13.14 5.79
C TRP A 27 8.23 -14.46 5.98
N HIS A 28 8.11 -15.06 7.15
CA HIS A 28 8.70 -16.37 7.45
C HIS A 28 7.92 -17.08 8.57
N PRO A 29 7.62 -18.39 8.45
CA PRO A 29 6.83 -19.14 9.44
C PRO A 29 7.44 -19.13 10.85
N ASP A 30 8.77 -19.11 10.93
CA ASP A 30 9.49 -19.25 12.20
C ASP A 30 9.68 -17.94 12.98
N ILE A 31 9.20 -16.80 12.48
CA ILE A 31 9.23 -15.56 13.27
C ILE A 31 8.38 -15.79 14.53
N PRO A 32 8.92 -15.60 15.76
CA PRO A 32 8.17 -15.83 16.97
C PRO A 32 7.06 -14.79 17.13
N SER A 33 5.93 -15.21 17.70
CA SER A 33 4.83 -14.29 18.02
C SER A 33 5.25 -13.35 19.15
N ILE A 34 4.85 -12.08 19.06
CA ILE A 34 5.19 -11.06 20.06
C ILE A 34 4.15 -11.00 21.20
N ALA A 35 2.93 -11.46 20.94
CA ALA A 35 1.86 -11.59 21.91
C ALA A 35 0.77 -12.54 21.42
N THR A 36 -0.08 -13.00 22.35
CA THR A 36 -1.32 -13.73 22.05
C THR A 36 -2.54 -12.80 22.16
N VAL A 37 -3.49 -12.96 21.25
CA VAL A 37 -4.79 -12.28 21.25
C VAL A 37 -5.88 -13.34 21.32
N LYS A 38 -6.83 -13.15 22.23
CA LYS A 38 -7.92 -14.12 22.40
C LYS A 38 -8.90 -14.02 21.25
N ARG A 39 -9.52 -15.14 20.89
CA ARG A 39 -10.65 -15.13 19.97
C ARG A 39 -11.77 -14.20 20.48
N GLY A 40 -12.27 -13.32 19.61
CA GLY A 40 -13.31 -12.35 19.93
C GLY A 40 -12.79 -11.07 20.63
N GLU A 41 -11.51 -11.01 20.99
CA GLU A 41 -10.89 -9.85 21.60
C GLU A 41 -10.71 -8.72 20.58
N THR A 42 -10.92 -7.48 21.04
CA THR A 42 -10.59 -6.26 20.30
C THR A 42 -9.33 -5.66 20.89
N VAL A 43 -8.35 -5.33 20.05
CA VAL A 43 -7.06 -4.76 20.45
C VAL A 43 -6.67 -3.58 19.57
N LYS A 44 -5.90 -2.65 20.13
CA LYS A 44 -5.18 -1.63 19.36
C LYS A 44 -3.77 -2.12 19.02
N ILE A 45 -3.32 -1.86 17.81
CA ILE A 45 -1.96 -2.16 17.34
C ILE A 45 -1.40 -0.85 16.78
N GLU A 46 -0.28 -0.41 17.33
CA GLU A 46 0.45 0.76 16.83
C GLU A 46 1.39 0.35 15.71
N CYS A 47 1.52 1.19 14.69
CA CYS A 47 2.39 0.95 13.53
C CYS A 47 3.20 2.21 13.23
N LEU A 48 4.49 2.03 12.90
CA LEU A 48 5.26 3.07 12.22
C LEU A 48 4.80 3.17 10.76
N ASP A 49 5.21 4.23 10.06
CA ASP A 49 5.17 4.23 8.60
C ASP A 49 6.05 3.08 8.06
N TRP A 50 5.78 2.60 6.86
CA TRP A 50 6.44 1.42 6.30
C TRP A 50 7.95 1.54 6.19
N THR A 51 8.48 2.77 6.07
CA THR A 51 9.92 3.03 5.98
C THR A 51 10.61 2.99 7.33
N GLY A 52 9.86 3.07 8.43
CA GLY A 52 10.37 3.17 9.79
C GLY A 52 11.02 4.54 10.08
N GLY A 53 10.46 5.62 9.52
CA GLY A 53 10.92 6.99 9.75
C GLY A 53 12.06 7.45 8.85
N GLN A 54 12.28 6.84 7.68
CA GLN A 54 13.29 7.30 6.72
C GLN A 54 12.87 8.57 5.99
N ILE A 55 11.57 8.80 5.83
CA ILE A 55 11.02 9.97 5.14
C ILE A 55 10.58 11.01 6.16
N GLY A 56 11.07 12.25 5.99
CA GLY A 56 10.75 13.35 6.89
C GLY A 56 9.69 14.30 6.34
N ASN A 57 8.98 14.96 7.25
CA ASN A 57 8.14 16.13 6.95
C ASN A 57 9.04 17.34 6.65
N ASN A 58 9.41 17.48 5.39
CA ASN A 58 10.26 18.55 4.87
C ASN A 58 9.96 18.79 3.39
N ASP A 59 10.57 19.83 2.82
CA ASP A 59 10.32 20.28 1.44
C ASP A 59 11.45 19.84 0.48
N SER A 60 12.02 18.66 0.72
CA SER A 60 13.01 18.01 -0.15
C SER A 60 12.57 16.59 -0.50
N ALA A 61 12.75 16.17 -1.76
CA ALA A 61 12.47 14.79 -2.17
C ALA A 61 13.70 13.86 -2.09
N ASP A 62 14.81 14.35 -1.49
CA ASP A 62 16.05 13.59 -1.42
C ASP A 62 15.95 12.36 -0.51
N ASP A 63 15.14 12.41 0.56
CA ASP A 63 14.87 11.25 1.41
C ASP A 63 14.09 10.16 0.66
N VAL A 64 13.15 10.53 -0.21
CA VAL A 64 12.48 9.59 -1.13
C VAL A 64 13.44 9.04 -2.19
N ARG A 65 14.35 9.87 -2.71
CA ARG A 65 15.38 9.42 -3.66
C ARG A 65 16.32 8.38 -3.03
N ASP A 66 16.74 8.62 -1.80
CA ASP A 66 17.82 7.88 -1.14
C ASP A 66 17.32 6.83 -0.12
N VAL A 67 16.00 6.62 -0.02
CA VAL A 67 15.40 5.63 0.89
C VAL A 67 15.97 4.24 0.65
N ASP A 68 16.28 3.53 1.74
CA ASP A 68 16.78 2.17 1.66
C ASP A 68 15.60 1.18 1.63
N LEU A 69 15.22 0.81 0.40
CA LEU A 69 14.13 -0.14 0.13
C LEU A 69 14.46 -1.59 0.54
N THR A 70 15.61 -1.89 1.16
CA THR A 70 15.87 -3.22 1.74
C THR A 70 15.31 -3.37 3.16
N LYS A 71 15.06 -2.23 3.84
CA LYS A 71 14.51 -2.16 5.21
C LYS A 71 12.99 -2.39 5.27
N ILE A 72 12.30 -2.16 4.17
CA ILE A 72 10.84 -2.14 4.11
C ILE A 72 10.23 -3.54 3.96
N HIS A 73 9.02 -3.78 4.47
CA HIS A 73 8.15 -2.87 5.26
C HIS A 73 8.26 -3.25 6.74
N TYR A 74 8.31 -2.30 7.68
CA TYR A 74 8.28 -2.64 9.11
C TYR A 74 6.85 -2.94 9.58
N LEU A 75 6.51 -4.23 9.68
CA LEU A 75 5.21 -4.71 10.12
C LEU A 75 5.19 -4.93 11.63
N THR A 76 4.08 -4.60 12.27
CA THR A 76 3.85 -4.88 13.69
C THR A 76 3.24 -6.26 13.86
N GLY A 77 3.92 -7.13 14.62
CA GLY A 77 3.55 -8.54 14.78
C GLY A 77 4.77 -9.47 14.77
N PRO A 78 4.57 -10.79 14.60
CA PRO A 78 3.27 -11.45 14.45
C PRO A 78 2.52 -11.66 15.78
N PHE A 79 1.20 -11.60 15.73
CA PHE A 79 0.31 -11.93 16.85
C PHE A 79 -0.23 -13.36 16.70
N GLU A 80 -0.16 -14.12 17.78
CA GLU A 80 -0.81 -15.43 17.87
C GLU A 80 -2.29 -15.24 18.19
N ILE A 81 -3.17 -15.80 17.37
CA ILE A 81 -4.61 -15.82 17.61
C ILE A 81 -4.99 -17.16 18.23
N GLU A 82 -5.51 -17.11 19.47
CA GLU A 82 -5.82 -18.31 20.26
C GLU A 82 -6.78 -19.25 19.51
N GLY A 83 -6.37 -20.51 19.33
CA GLY A 83 -7.16 -21.56 18.70
C GLY A 83 -7.16 -21.57 17.16
N ALA A 84 -6.39 -20.68 16.51
CA ALA A 84 -6.20 -20.69 15.07
C ALA A 84 -5.29 -21.84 14.64
N GLU A 85 -5.72 -22.61 13.64
CA GLU A 85 -4.98 -23.76 13.09
C GLU A 85 -4.94 -23.70 11.56
N PRO A 86 -3.93 -24.33 10.91
CA PRO A 86 -3.90 -24.41 9.46
C PRO A 86 -5.21 -24.95 8.87
N GLY A 87 -5.74 -24.28 7.84
CA GLY A 87 -7.03 -24.60 7.22
C GLY A 87 -8.21 -23.76 7.70
N ASP A 88 -8.05 -22.99 8.79
CA ASP A 88 -9.03 -22.01 9.24
C ASP A 88 -9.03 -20.75 8.34
N LEU A 89 -10.10 -19.94 8.45
CA LEU A 89 -10.05 -18.54 8.06
C LEU A 89 -10.00 -17.67 9.32
N LEU A 90 -8.98 -16.80 9.39
CA LEU A 90 -8.93 -15.73 10.37
C LEU A 90 -9.86 -14.60 9.92
N VAL A 91 -10.83 -14.25 10.76
CA VAL A 91 -11.74 -13.13 10.55
C VAL A 91 -11.14 -11.91 11.22
N VAL A 92 -10.80 -10.90 10.43
CA VAL A 92 -10.18 -9.64 10.85
C VAL A 92 -11.20 -8.53 10.65
N ASN A 93 -11.82 -8.06 11.74
CA ASN A 93 -12.72 -6.91 11.69
C ASN A 93 -11.95 -5.64 12.04
N ILE A 94 -11.75 -4.77 11.06
CA ILE A 94 -11.10 -3.47 11.25
C ILE A 94 -12.13 -2.52 11.82
N THR A 95 -12.07 -2.27 13.12
CA THR A 95 -13.07 -1.45 13.81
C THR A 95 -12.75 0.05 13.74
N ASP A 96 -11.47 0.41 13.68
CA ASP A 96 -11.03 1.80 13.51
C ASP A 96 -9.56 1.86 13.07
N ILE A 97 -9.16 2.96 12.43
CA ILE A 97 -7.77 3.30 12.09
C ILE A 97 -7.62 4.81 12.20
N GLN A 98 -6.59 5.27 12.92
CA GLN A 98 -6.33 6.69 13.14
C GLN A 98 -4.83 6.98 13.05
N PRO A 99 -4.41 8.16 12.56
CA PRO A 99 -3.04 8.63 12.74
C PRO A 99 -2.74 8.83 14.23
N PHE A 100 -1.46 8.95 14.57
CA PHE A 100 -1.08 9.39 15.91
C PHE A 100 -1.37 10.87 16.12
N ASP A 101 -1.93 11.23 17.28
CA ASP A 101 -2.18 12.64 17.65
C ASP A 101 -0.91 13.51 17.63
N HIS A 102 0.25 12.92 17.91
CA HIS A 102 1.56 13.59 17.92
C HIS A 102 2.29 13.50 16.56
N SER A 103 1.70 12.84 15.56
CA SER A 103 2.20 12.79 14.19
C SER A 103 1.04 12.87 13.18
N PRO A 104 0.25 13.97 13.17
CA PRO A 104 -0.94 14.12 12.32
C PRO A 104 -0.54 14.53 10.89
N TRP A 105 0.39 13.81 10.28
CA TRP A 105 0.84 14.05 8.93
C TRP A 105 1.27 12.73 8.25
N GLY A 106 1.35 12.76 6.93
CA GLY A 106 1.84 11.66 6.11
C GLY A 106 2.51 12.14 4.84
N PHE A 107 2.96 11.22 4.01
CA PHE A 107 3.66 11.56 2.76
C PHE A 107 3.18 10.71 1.59
N THR A 108 3.31 11.27 0.39
CA THR A 108 3.24 10.54 -0.88
C THR A 108 4.49 10.87 -1.65
N GLY A 109 5.09 9.91 -2.32
CA GLY A 109 6.28 10.07 -3.13
C GLY A 109 6.14 9.52 -4.53
N VAL A 110 7.09 9.92 -5.36
CA VAL A 110 7.49 9.19 -6.57
C VAL A 110 8.92 8.75 -6.31
N PHE A 111 9.24 7.47 -6.45
CA PHE A 111 10.64 7.05 -6.34
C PHE A 111 11.46 7.51 -7.53
N ASP A 112 12.76 7.70 -7.31
CA ASP A 112 13.69 7.79 -8.43
C ASP A 112 13.65 6.47 -9.22
N ARG A 113 13.68 6.56 -10.55
CA ARG A 113 13.65 5.39 -11.42
C ARG A 113 14.77 4.39 -11.12
N LYS A 114 15.92 4.87 -10.63
CA LYS A 114 17.05 4.01 -10.25
C LYS A 114 16.93 3.41 -8.85
N ASN A 115 15.95 3.85 -8.04
CA ASN A 115 15.73 3.37 -6.67
C ASN A 115 14.23 3.14 -6.40
N GLY A 116 13.65 2.15 -7.07
CA GLY A 116 12.25 1.74 -6.89
C GLY A 116 11.42 1.90 -8.15
N GLY A 117 11.46 3.08 -8.79
CA GLY A 117 10.61 3.40 -9.93
C GLY A 117 9.13 3.46 -9.56
N GLY A 118 8.26 3.15 -10.52
CA GLY A 118 6.81 3.24 -10.34
C GLY A 118 6.08 3.15 -11.67
N PHE A 119 4.76 3.30 -11.65
CA PHE A 119 3.93 3.05 -12.83
C PHE A 119 4.24 3.99 -14.01
N LEU A 120 4.56 5.25 -13.71
CA LEU A 120 4.89 6.30 -14.70
C LEU A 120 6.37 6.73 -14.66
N ASP A 121 7.28 5.87 -14.21
CA ASP A 121 8.71 6.19 -14.03
C ASP A 121 9.45 6.66 -15.30
N ARG A 122 8.93 6.33 -16.49
CA ARG A 122 9.46 6.82 -17.77
C ARG A 122 9.10 8.28 -18.04
N HIS A 123 8.00 8.76 -17.45
CA HIS A 123 7.52 10.15 -17.57
C HIS A 123 8.00 11.01 -16.41
N TYR A 124 8.05 10.43 -15.21
CA TYR A 124 8.48 11.08 -13.98
C TYR A 124 9.63 10.28 -13.34
N PRO A 125 10.85 10.34 -13.92
CA PRO A 125 11.96 9.47 -13.51
C PRO A 125 12.68 9.91 -12.24
N ARG A 126 12.44 11.15 -11.78
CA ARG A 126 13.09 11.73 -10.61
C ARG A 126 12.19 11.60 -9.40
N ALA A 127 12.80 11.48 -8.23
CA ALA A 127 12.02 11.42 -7.00
C ALA A 127 11.25 12.72 -6.77
N ALA A 128 10.00 12.60 -6.31
CA ALA A 128 9.15 13.72 -5.93
C ALA A 128 8.46 13.42 -4.60
N LYS A 129 8.00 14.44 -3.87
CA LYS A 129 7.32 14.26 -2.58
C LYS A 129 6.20 15.27 -2.35
N ALA A 130 5.08 14.80 -1.81
CA ALA A 130 4.04 15.62 -1.20
C ALA A 130 3.93 15.27 0.29
N ILE A 131 3.77 16.27 1.14
CA ILE A 131 3.43 16.08 2.56
C ILE A 131 1.98 16.45 2.75
N TRP A 132 1.27 15.64 3.53
CA TRP A 132 -0.14 15.79 3.83
C TRP A 132 -0.32 16.04 5.32
N ASP A 133 -1.03 17.10 5.66
CA ASP A 133 -1.42 17.40 7.04
C ASP A 133 -2.83 16.87 7.28
N PHE A 134 -3.06 16.26 8.45
CA PHE A 134 -4.34 15.66 8.83
C PHE A 134 -5.14 16.59 9.74
N ASP A 135 -6.41 16.81 9.37
CA ASP A 135 -7.37 17.62 10.12
C ASP A 135 -8.65 16.80 10.33
N GLY A 136 -8.66 16.06 11.45
CA GLY A 136 -9.70 15.10 11.76
C GLY A 136 -9.78 14.01 10.68
N ILE A 137 -10.89 13.96 9.95
CA ILE A 137 -11.06 13.00 8.85
C ILE A 137 -10.52 13.51 7.51
N TYR A 138 -10.05 14.76 7.41
CA TYR A 138 -9.61 15.40 6.17
C TYR A 138 -8.09 15.48 6.07
N CYS A 139 -7.58 15.58 4.85
CA CYS A 139 -6.20 15.96 4.57
C CYS A 139 -6.11 17.05 3.49
N SER A 140 -4.99 17.75 3.50
CA SER A 140 -4.56 18.70 2.47
C SER A 140 -3.04 18.71 2.38
N SER A 141 -2.49 19.12 1.24
CA SER A 141 -1.04 19.21 1.05
C SER A 141 -0.61 20.63 0.73
N ARG A 142 0.42 21.12 1.42
CA ARG A 142 1.11 22.37 1.03
C ARG A 142 1.79 22.29 -0.34
N HIS A 143 2.06 21.07 -0.82
CA HIS A 143 2.71 20.82 -2.12
C HIS A 143 1.70 20.64 -3.27
N ILE A 144 0.42 20.46 -2.95
CA ILE A 144 -0.67 20.32 -3.92
C ILE A 144 -1.82 21.25 -3.47
N PRO A 145 -1.72 22.57 -3.72
CA PRO A 145 -2.75 23.53 -3.30
C PRO A 145 -4.08 23.33 -4.02
N GLY A 146 -5.17 23.77 -3.41
CA GLY A 146 -6.51 23.69 -4.01
C GLY A 146 -7.19 22.33 -3.92
N VAL A 147 -6.61 21.39 -3.15
CA VAL A 147 -7.26 20.10 -2.82
C VAL A 147 -7.44 19.90 -1.33
N ARG A 148 -8.60 19.33 -0.96
CA ARG A 148 -8.90 18.83 0.37
C ARG A 148 -9.93 17.71 0.27
N PHE A 149 -9.66 16.58 0.91
CA PHE A 149 -10.58 15.44 0.88
C PHE A 149 -10.54 14.68 2.20
N ALA A 150 -11.61 13.93 2.49
CA ALA A 150 -11.59 13.01 3.62
C ALA A 150 -10.56 11.90 3.34
N GLY A 151 -10.05 11.19 4.35
CA GLY A 151 -9.21 9.99 4.19
C GLY A 151 -10.03 8.70 4.16
N LEU A 152 -9.78 7.81 3.19
CA LEU A 152 -10.30 6.43 3.20
C LEU A 152 -9.25 5.57 3.91
N ILE A 153 -9.18 5.70 5.23
CA ILE A 153 -8.06 5.16 6.01
C ILE A 153 -8.09 3.62 6.01
N HIS A 154 -6.98 2.99 5.64
CA HIS A 154 -6.81 1.53 5.50
C HIS A 154 -5.35 1.11 5.76
N PRO A 155 -5.05 -0.17 6.03
CA PRO A 155 -3.71 -0.72 5.90
C PRO A 155 -3.44 -1.17 4.46
N GLY A 156 -2.27 -0.86 3.91
CA GLY A 156 -1.73 -1.50 2.71
C GLY A 156 -1.39 -2.96 2.97
N ILE A 157 -0.84 -3.24 4.18
CA ILE A 157 -0.40 -4.59 4.58
C ILE A 157 -1.19 -5.14 5.76
N LEU A 158 -1.88 -6.26 5.52
CA LEU A 158 -2.29 -7.20 6.56
C LEU A 158 -2.18 -8.64 6.06
N GLY A 159 -1.81 -9.57 6.93
CA GLY A 159 -1.63 -10.96 6.51
C GLY A 159 -1.29 -11.92 7.64
N CYS A 160 -1.51 -13.21 7.39
CA CYS A 160 -1.04 -14.30 8.24
C CYS A 160 0.35 -14.78 7.77
N ALA A 161 1.13 -15.39 8.66
CA ALA A 161 2.39 -15.98 8.25
C ALA A 161 2.16 -17.18 7.29
N PRO A 162 3.02 -17.37 6.28
CA PRO A 162 2.98 -18.55 5.42
C PRO A 162 3.41 -19.81 6.19
N SER A 163 3.05 -20.99 5.68
CA SER A 163 3.76 -22.23 6.03
C SER A 163 5.12 -22.29 5.33
N HIS A 164 5.96 -23.28 5.68
CA HIS A 164 7.21 -23.52 4.95
C HIS A 164 6.99 -23.81 3.47
N ASP A 165 5.97 -24.61 3.13
CA ASP A 165 5.67 -24.97 1.75
C ASP A 165 5.19 -23.75 0.94
N VAL A 166 4.33 -22.91 1.54
CA VAL A 166 3.86 -21.67 0.92
C VAL A 166 5.02 -20.71 0.69
N LEU A 167 5.90 -20.52 1.68
CA LEU A 167 7.09 -19.69 1.53
C LEU A 167 8.04 -20.21 0.45
N ALA A 168 8.30 -21.52 0.43
CA ALA A 168 9.16 -22.15 -0.58
C ALA A 168 8.59 -21.93 -1.99
N GLU A 169 7.27 -22.06 -2.15
CA GLU A 169 6.60 -21.84 -3.43
C GLU A 169 6.70 -20.38 -3.90
N TRP A 170 6.58 -19.41 -2.99
CA TRP A 170 6.78 -17.99 -3.30
C TRP A 170 8.20 -17.73 -3.83
N ASN A 171 9.20 -18.17 -3.07
CA ASN A 171 10.60 -17.99 -3.43
C ASN A 171 10.93 -18.68 -4.77
N ARG A 172 10.37 -19.87 -5.02
CA ARG A 172 10.55 -20.60 -6.28
C ARG A 172 9.98 -19.83 -7.47
N ARG A 173 8.68 -19.48 -7.44
CA ARG A 173 8.01 -18.85 -8.59
C ARG A 173 8.49 -17.43 -8.87
N GLU A 174 8.82 -16.66 -7.82
CA GLU A 174 9.40 -15.32 -7.97
C GLU A 174 10.83 -15.40 -8.52
N GLY A 175 11.63 -16.39 -8.08
CA GLY A 175 12.96 -16.66 -8.64
C GLY A 175 12.94 -17.14 -10.10
N GLU A 176 11.94 -17.95 -10.47
CA GLU A 176 11.71 -18.37 -11.86
C GLU A 176 11.35 -17.19 -12.76
N LEU A 177 10.51 -16.26 -12.29
CA LEU A 177 10.20 -15.03 -13.02
C LEU A 177 11.47 -14.18 -13.27
N ILE A 178 12.29 -13.97 -12.24
CA ILE A 178 13.57 -13.26 -12.38
C ILE A 178 14.44 -13.93 -13.44
N SER A 179 14.57 -15.26 -13.38
CA SER A 179 15.38 -16.04 -14.32
C SER A 179 14.85 -15.95 -15.76
N ALA A 180 13.53 -16.02 -15.94
CA ALA A 180 12.88 -15.95 -17.25
C ALA A 180 13.02 -14.56 -17.90
N CYS A 181 13.02 -13.50 -17.09
CA CYS A 181 13.10 -12.11 -17.55
C CYS A 181 14.53 -11.58 -17.68
N ALA A 182 15.53 -12.28 -17.14
CA ALA A 182 16.92 -11.82 -17.07
C ALA A 182 17.51 -11.36 -18.43
N HIS A 183 17.10 -11.99 -19.54
CA HIS A 183 17.59 -11.65 -20.88
C HIS A 183 16.67 -10.68 -21.63
N SER A 184 15.36 -10.77 -21.43
CA SER A 184 14.37 -10.00 -22.18
C SER A 184 14.07 -8.62 -21.58
N MET A 185 14.31 -8.45 -20.28
CA MET A 185 14.09 -7.21 -19.53
C MET A 185 15.23 -6.96 -18.53
N PRO A 186 16.50 -6.86 -18.97
CA PRO A 186 17.67 -6.84 -18.10
C PRO A 186 17.72 -5.65 -17.13
N ASP A 187 17.06 -4.53 -17.48
CA ASP A 187 17.04 -3.31 -16.68
C ASP A 187 15.77 -3.16 -15.83
N GLN A 188 14.89 -4.17 -15.80
CA GLN A 188 13.62 -4.12 -15.08
C GLN A 188 13.64 -5.05 -13.86
N VAL A 189 13.34 -4.48 -12.69
CA VAL A 189 13.10 -5.27 -11.48
C VAL A 189 11.72 -5.91 -11.60
N VAL A 190 11.67 -7.23 -11.82
CA VAL A 190 10.42 -7.99 -11.99
C VAL A 190 9.93 -8.64 -10.70
N ALA A 191 10.83 -8.91 -9.76
CA ALA A 191 10.55 -9.37 -8.40
C ALA A 191 11.77 -9.12 -7.51
N GLN A 192 11.58 -9.17 -6.20
CA GLN A 192 12.65 -8.98 -5.21
C GLN A 192 12.81 -10.27 -4.40
N PRO A 193 13.91 -11.04 -4.59
CA PRO A 193 14.13 -12.28 -3.86
C PRO A 193 14.37 -12.02 -2.36
N PRO A 194 14.40 -13.08 -1.52
CA PRO A 194 14.92 -12.96 -0.17
C PRO A 194 16.26 -12.20 -0.15
N ASN A 195 16.39 -11.29 0.81
CA ASN A 195 17.56 -10.43 0.96
C ASN A 195 17.91 -10.31 2.43
N GLU A 196 19.12 -10.75 2.78
CA GLU A 196 19.65 -10.73 4.14
C GLU A 196 19.92 -9.30 4.64
N THR A 197 20.18 -8.37 3.71
CA THR A 197 20.47 -6.98 4.03
C THR A 197 19.28 -6.34 4.74
N ASN A 198 19.54 -5.78 5.92
CA ASN A 198 18.55 -5.14 6.78
C ASN A 198 17.33 -6.02 7.15
N ALA A 199 17.45 -7.36 7.10
CA ALA A 199 16.38 -8.24 7.53
C ALA A 199 16.15 -8.11 9.05
N HIS A 200 14.92 -7.82 9.45
CA HIS A 200 14.47 -7.78 10.84
C HIS A 200 13.57 -8.99 11.11
N ALA A 201 14.08 -9.90 11.95
CA ALA A 201 13.44 -11.18 12.28
C ALA A 201 12.56 -11.15 13.54
N GLY A 202 12.01 -9.98 13.92
CA GLY A 202 11.23 -9.82 15.15
C GLY A 202 12.00 -10.20 16.42
N THR A 203 11.33 -10.96 17.29
CA THR A 203 11.84 -11.45 18.59
C THR A 203 12.68 -12.72 18.50
N ALA A 204 13.10 -13.15 17.30
CA ALA A 204 13.97 -14.33 17.15
C ALA A 204 15.19 -14.26 18.08
N ALA A 205 15.31 -15.25 18.97
CA ALA A 205 16.20 -15.18 20.13
C ALA A 205 17.67 -15.46 19.78
N ASP A 206 17.92 -16.39 18.86
CA ASP A 206 19.27 -16.82 18.48
C ASP A 206 19.66 -16.38 17.07
N GLU A 207 20.97 -16.25 16.85
CA GLU A 207 21.54 -15.79 15.58
C GLU A 207 21.33 -16.78 14.43
N ALA A 208 21.19 -18.08 14.71
CA ALA A 208 20.98 -19.08 13.68
C ALA A 208 19.57 -18.93 13.07
N LEU A 209 18.55 -18.71 13.92
CA LEU A 209 17.19 -18.44 13.49
C LEU A 209 17.09 -17.11 12.75
N LYS A 210 17.74 -16.04 13.25
CA LYS A 210 17.80 -14.75 12.54
C LYS A 210 18.41 -14.90 11.15
N ALA A 211 19.55 -15.58 11.04
CA ALA A 211 20.21 -15.83 9.76
C ALA A 211 19.37 -16.68 8.81
N LYS A 212 18.63 -17.67 9.33
CA LYS A 212 17.66 -18.45 8.54
C LYS A 212 16.56 -17.55 7.98
N ILE A 213 15.91 -16.77 8.83
CA ILE A 213 14.83 -15.85 8.45
C ILE A 213 15.34 -14.81 7.43
N ALA A 214 16.55 -14.29 7.61
CA ALA A 214 17.15 -13.33 6.69
C ALA A 214 17.39 -13.92 5.30
N ARG A 215 17.88 -15.17 5.23
CA ARG A 215 18.22 -15.85 3.98
C ARG A 215 16.99 -16.36 3.22
N GLU A 216 15.99 -16.85 3.93
CA GLU A 216 14.83 -17.54 3.35
C GLU A 216 13.55 -16.70 3.34
N GLY A 217 13.48 -15.69 4.21
CA GLY A 217 12.28 -14.86 4.40
C GLY A 217 11.95 -14.02 3.18
N ALA A 218 10.73 -14.17 2.68
CA ALA A 218 10.26 -13.42 1.53
C ALA A 218 10.12 -11.93 1.86
N ARG A 219 10.38 -11.08 0.86
CA ARG A 219 10.12 -9.64 0.96
C ARG A 219 8.62 -9.39 1.14
N THR A 220 8.28 -8.35 1.90
CA THR A 220 6.88 -7.95 2.14
C THR A 220 6.31 -7.08 1.01
N ILE A 221 7.06 -6.84 -0.08
CA ILE A 221 6.68 -5.96 -1.19
C ILE A 221 5.43 -6.42 -1.96
N PRO A 222 5.35 -7.66 -2.49
CA PRO A 222 4.15 -8.07 -3.19
C PRO A 222 3.13 -8.67 -2.23
N GLY A 223 1.86 -8.35 -2.47
CA GLY A 223 0.74 -9.16 -2.03
C GLY A 223 0.77 -10.52 -2.71
N ARG A 224 0.31 -11.55 -2.00
CA ARG A 224 0.33 -12.93 -2.47
C ARG A 224 -1.05 -13.59 -2.29
N PRO A 225 -1.51 -14.37 -3.28
CA PRO A 225 -2.86 -14.92 -3.30
C PRO A 225 -3.12 -15.85 -2.12
N GLU A 226 -2.10 -16.41 -1.47
CA GLU A 226 -2.27 -17.35 -0.37
C GLU A 226 -2.58 -16.68 0.97
N HIS A 227 -2.13 -15.44 1.21
CA HIS A 227 -2.20 -14.86 2.57
C HIS A 227 -2.58 -13.37 2.65
N GLY A 228 -2.68 -12.68 1.51
CA GLY A 228 -2.81 -11.23 1.48
C GLY A 228 -1.43 -10.59 1.49
N GLY A 229 -1.03 -9.95 2.58
CA GLY A 229 0.19 -9.17 2.63
C GLY A 229 -0.06 -7.79 2.05
N ASN A 230 0.83 -7.32 1.18
CA ASN A 230 0.76 -5.99 0.59
C ASN A 230 -0.17 -5.92 -0.62
N VAL A 231 -1.45 -5.69 -0.37
CA VAL A 231 -2.47 -5.71 -1.43
C VAL A 231 -2.90 -4.32 -1.87
N ASP A 232 -2.67 -3.29 -1.04
CA ASP A 232 -2.94 -1.88 -1.36
C ASP A 232 -4.35 -1.66 -1.89
N ILE A 233 -5.33 -2.28 -1.21
CA ILE A 233 -6.75 -2.14 -1.52
C ILE A 233 -7.35 -1.11 -0.57
N ASN A 234 -7.54 0.11 -1.05
CA ASN A 234 -8.13 1.22 -0.29
C ASN A 234 -9.50 0.90 0.34
N ASN A 235 -10.27 -0.02 -0.26
CA ASN A 235 -11.56 -0.46 0.25
C ASN A 235 -11.46 -1.42 1.45
N ILE A 236 -10.27 -1.93 1.83
CA ILE A 236 -10.03 -2.65 3.09
C ILE A 236 -9.86 -1.63 4.23
N SER A 237 -10.83 -0.74 4.37
CA SER A 237 -10.79 0.40 5.29
C SER A 237 -11.52 0.14 6.61
N ARG A 238 -11.67 1.19 7.42
CA ARG A 238 -12.47 1.17 8.65
C ARG A 238 -13.87 0.58 8.44
N GLY A 239 -14.22 -0.38 9.28
CA GLY A 239 -15.47 -1.15 9.22
C GLY A 239 -15.39 -2.42 8.37
N SER A 240 -14.31 -2.62 7.60
CA SER A 240 -14.15 -3.80 6.77
C SER A 240 -13.97 -5.08 7.59
N THR A 241 -14.43 -6.19 7.02
CA THR A 241 -14.11 -7.54 7.50
C THR A 241 -13.29 -8.26 6.45
N THR A 242 -12.06 -8.64 6.78
CA THR A 242 -11.21 -9.47 5.91
C THR A 242 -11.12 -10.89 6.45
N TYR A 243 -11.11 -11.87 5.55
CA TYR A 243 -11.01 -13.30 5.85
C TYR A 243 -9.69 -13.80 5.29
N LEU A 244 -8.74 -14.13 6.16
CA LEU A 244 -7.38 -14.53 5.78
C LEU A 244 -7.18 -16.03 5.96
N PRO A 245 -6.67 -16.75 4.94
CA PRO A 245 -6.25 -18.14 5.08
C PRO A 245 -5.19 -18.32 6.18
N VAL A 246 -5.36 -19.34 7.02
CA VAL A 246 -4.39 -19.70 8.07
C VAL A 246 -3.52 -20.86 7.61
N HIS A 247 -2.20 -20.67 7.63
CA HIS A 247 -1.22 -21.67 7.17
C HIS A 247 -0.32 -22.23 8.27
N VAL A 248 -0.29 -21.58 9.44
CA VAL A 248 0.50 -22.00 10.61
C VAL A 248 -0.34 -21.93 11.88
N PRO A 249 -0.01 -22.71 12.93
CA PRO A 249 -0.64 -22.58 14.23
C PRO A 249 -0.60 -21.14 14.73
N GLY A 250 -1.72 -20.67 15.28
CA GLY A 250 -1.82 -19.31 15.79
C GLY A 250 -2.00 -18.22 14.73
N ALA A 251 -2.05 -18.56 13.44
CA ALA A 251 -2.10 -17.67 12.28
C ALA A 251 -0.90 -16.72 12.11
N LYS A 252 -0.30 -16.23 13.20
CA LYS A 252 0.82 -15.29 13.21
C LYS A 252 0.52 -14.06 12.35
N PHE A 253 -0.51 -13.32 12.76
CA PHE A 253 -1.03 -12.16 12.04
C PHE A 253 -0.10 -10.94 12.20
N SER A 254 0.18 -10.23 11.12
CA SER A 254 0.91 -8.95 11.14
C SER A 254 0.19 -7.90 10.31
N VAL A 255 0.42 -6.64 10.66
CA VAL A 255 -0.19 -5.47 10.02
C VAL A 255 0.79 -4.30 10.05
N GLY A 256 0.70 -3.42 9.06
CA GLY A 256 1.50 -2.20 8.97
C GLY A 256 1.07 -1.40 7.76
N ASP A 257 1.93 -0.47 7.34
CA ASP A 257 1.74 0.26 6.09
C ASP A 257 0.40 1.00 6.06
N LEU A 258 0.19 1.86 7.06
CA LEU A 258 -1.10 2.52 7.22
C LEU A 258 -1.20 3.69 6.26
N HIS A 259 -2.31 3.71 5.51
CA HIS A 259 -2.61 4.70 4.50
C HIS A 259 -3.75 5.59 4.98
N PHE A 260 -3.54 6.90 5.03
CA PHE A 260 -4.63 7.84 5.29
C PHE A 260 -5.63 7.88 4.11
N SER A 261 -5.13 7.76 2.89
CA SER A 261 -5.91 7.66 1.65
C SER A 261 -5.05 7.11 0.53
N GLN A 262 -5.66 6.49 -0.48
CA GLN A 262 -4.96 5.96 -1.64
C GLN A 262 -5.88 5.96 -2.87
N GLY A 263 -5.32 6.28 -4.03
CA GLY A 263 -5.96 6.07 -5.32
C GLY A 263 -5.85 4.62 -5.80
N ASP A 264 -6.82 4.17 -6.59
CA ASP A 264 -6.78 2.82 -7.15
C ASP A 264 -5.52 2.61 -8.00
N GLY A 265 -4.79 1.53 -7.69
CA GLY A 265 -3.55 1.14 -8.34
C GLY A 265 -2.28 1.77 -7.76
N GLU A 266 -2.39 2.69 -6.79
CA GLU A 266 -1.24 3.25 -6.07
C GLU A 266 -0.09 3.66 -7.01
N ILE A 267 -0.46 4.42 -8.05
CA ILE A 267 0.36 4.49 -9.26
C ILE A 267 1.76 5.06 -9.03
N SER A 268 1.97 5.85 -7.97
CA SER A 268 3.29 6.41 -7.63
C SER A 268 4.24 5.45 -6.92
N PHE A 269 3.78 4.27 -6.50
CA PHE A 269 4.48 3.22 -5.75
C PHE A 269 5.00 3.61 -4.35
N CYS A 270 5.63 4.78 -4.19
CA CYS A 270 5.77 5.43 -2.89
C CYS A 270 4.43 6.09 -2.54
N GLY A 271 3.38 5.29 -2.59
CA GLY A 271 2.01 5.72 -2.80
C GLY A 271 1.19 5.57 -1.55
N ALA A 272 -0.11 5.80 -1.73
CA ALA A 272 -0.98 6.29 -0.68
C ALA A 272 -0.48 7.59 -0.03
N ILE A 273 -1.21 8.05 0.97
CA ILE A 273 -0.71 8.97 1.98
C ILE A 273 -0.23 8.11 3.14
N GLU A 274 1.06 7.82 3.13
CA GLU A 274 1.76 6.99 4.09
C GLU A 274 1.76 7.62 5.47
N MET A 275 1.47 6.84 6.51
CA MET A 275 1.47 7.33 7.88
C MET A 275 1.83 6.28 8.92
N ALA A 276 2.36 6.75 10.04
CA ALA A 276 2.33 6.01 11.29
C ALA A 276 0.95 6.19 11.96
N GLY A 277 0.48 5.18 12.69
CA GLY A 277 -0.83 5.26 13.32
C GLY A 277 -1.21 4.07 14.16
N ILE A 278 -2.51 3.97 14.43
CA ILE A 278 -3.11 2.97 15.30
C ILE A 278 -4.25 2.30 14.55
N ILE A 279 -4.19 0.98 14.41
CA ILE A 279 -5.28 0.15 13.90
C ILE A 279 -5.94 -0.62 15.05
N THR A 280 -7.27 -0.58 15.12
CA THR A 280 -8.07 -1.30 16.12
C THR A 280 -8.79 -2.47 15.46
N ILE A 281 -8.46 -3.69 15.87
CA ILE A 281 -8.93 -4.92 15.22
C ILE A 281 -9.63 -5.82 16.22
N LYS A 282 -10.73 -6.45 15.78
CA LYS A 282 -11.34 -7.59 16.46
C LYS A 282 -11.14 -8.87 15.64
N PHE A 283 -10.57 -9.89 16.27
CA PHE A 283 -10.32 -11.18 15.64
C PHE A 283 -11.43 -12.20 15.95
N ASP A 284 -11.77 -13.04 14.97
CA ASP A 284 -12.58 -14.24 15.14
C ASP A 284 -12.06 -15.34 14.20
N LEU A 285 -12.60 -16.55 14.27
CA LEU A 285 -12.15 -17.71 13.48
C LEU A 285 -13.34 -18.44 12.87
N LEU A 286 -13.20 -18.79 11.60
CA LEU A 286 -14.01 -19.81 10.95
C LEU A 286 -13.19 -21.09 10.87
N LYS A 287 -13.48 -22.04 11.76
CA LYS A 287 -12.78 -23.32 11.83
C LYS A 287 -12.96 -24.10 10.52
N ASN A 288 -11.88 -24.65 9.98
CA ASN A 288 -11.87 -25.36 8.69
C ASN A 288 -12.45 -24.50 7.52
N GLY A 289 -12.40 -23.17 7.68
CA GLY A 289 -13.08 -22.22 6.81
C GLY A 289 -12.58 -22.24 5.36
N MET A 290 -11.29 -22.49 5.13
CA MET A 290 -10.71 -22.51 3.78
C MET A 290 -11.39 -23.59 2.92
N LYS A 291 -11.57 -24.79 3.48
CA LYS A 291 -12.20 -25.92 2.82
C LYS A 291 -13.71 -25.74 2.71
N GLU A 292 -14.37 -25.42 3.82
CA GLU A 292 -15.85 -25.37 3.86
C GLU A 292 -16.44 -24.19 3.09
N ARG A 293 -15.70 -23.09 2.91
CA ARG A 293 -16.14 -21.92 2.15
C ARG A 293 -15.51 -21.82 0.77
N CYS A 294 -14.61 -22.74 0.41
CA CYS A 294 -13.82 -22.69 -0.83
C CYS A 294 -13.03 -21.38 -0.97
N VAL A 295 -12.45 -20.91 0.13
CA VAL A 295 -11.68 -19.65 0.21
C VAL A 295 -10.21 -20.01 0.42
N SER A 296 -9.48 -20.18 -0.68
CA SER A 296 -8.02 -20.42 -0.68
C SER A 296 -7.19 -19.13 -0.68
N SER A 297 -7.85 -17.99 -0.90
CA SER A 297 -7.25 -16.67 -0.98
C SER A 297 -8.04 -15.67 -0.14
N PRO A 298 -7.42 -14.57 0.31
CA PRO A 298 -8.13 -13.55 1.04
C PRO A 298 -9.39 -13.08 0.32
N VAL A 299 -10.46 -12.92 1.09
CA VAL A 299 -11.67 -12.22 0.65
C VAL A 299 -12.00 -11.16 1.68
N PHE A 300 -12.65 -10.08 1.27
CA PHE A 300 -13.06 -9.04 2.21
C PHE A 300 -14.45 -8.51 1.88
N ARG A 301 -15.11 -8.00 2.92
CA ARG A 301 -16.31 -7.19 2.81
C ARG A 301 -15.93 -5.75 3.15
N PRO A 302 -16.15 -4.78 2.25
CA PRO A 302 -15.90 -3.37 2.53
C PRO A 302 -16.67 -2.90 3.77
N GLY A 303 -16.10 -1.92 4.47
CA GLY A 303 -16.72 -1.29 5.63
C GLY A 303 -17.87 -0.35 5.27
N ASP A 304 -18.62 0.02 6.29
CA ASP A 304 -19.75 0.97 6.20
C ASP A 304 -19.27 2.43 6.05
N VAL A 305 -18.00 2.72 6.40
CA VAL A 305 -17.40 4.05 6.27
C VAL A 305 -16.69 4.15 4.93
N GLN A 306 -17.40 4.67 3.92
CA GLN A 306 -16.88 4.80 2.55
C GLN A 306 -16.81 6.25 2.09
N GLN A 307 -15.92 6.49 1.14
CA GLN A 307 -15.88 7.74 0.38
C GLN A 307 -16.67 7.55 -0.91
N LEU A 308 -17.94 7.87 -0.83
CA LEU A 308 -18.84 7.81 -1.96
C LEU A 308 -19.07 9.23 -2.47
N PHE A 309 -18.46 9.54 -3.60
CA PHE A 309 -18.90 10.64 -4.44
C PHE A 309 -20.07 10.12 -5.29
N GLY A 310 -21.07 10.97 -5.54
CA GLY A 310 -22.16 10.60 -6.45
C GLY A 310 -21.59 10.21 -7.83
N PRO A 311 -22.17 9.25 -8.58
CA PRO A 311 -21.63 8.85 -9.87
C PRO A 311 -21.43 10.01 -10.87
N SER A 312 -22.28 11.04 -10.78
CA SER A 312 -22.19 12.27 -11.58
C SER A 312 -21.11 13.26 -11.11
N ARG A 313 -20.32 12.88 -10.10
CA ARG A 313 -19.28 13.71 -9.49
C ARG A 313 -17.87 13.22 -9.81
N TYR A 314 -17.74 12.25 -10.71
CA TYR A 314 -16.47 11.82 -11.27
C TYR A 314 -16.31 12.36 -12.68
N LEU A 315 -15.15 12.97 -12.96
CA LEU A 315 -14.66 13.15 -14.32
C LEU A 315 -13.83 11.93 -14.70
N THR A 316 -14.33 11.13 -15.64
CA THR A 316 -13.75 9.83 -15.98
C THR A 316 -12.94 9.88 -17.26
N PHE A 317 -11.69 9.42 -17.19
CA PHE A 317 -10.76 9.32 -18.31
C PHE A 317 -10.63 7.86 -18.74
N GLU A 318 -10.72 7.62 -20.04
CA GLU A 318 -10.56 6.28 -20.61
C GLU A 318 -9.11 6.01 -20.99
N GLY A 319 -8.75 4.73 -21.04
CA GLY A 319 -7.43 4.20 -21.35
C GLY A 319 -7.55 2.93 -22.19
N PHE A 320 -6.71 2.76 -23.21
CA PHE A 320 -6.73 1.61 -24.12
C PHE A 320 -5.35 0.98 -24.26
N SER A 321 -5.26 -0.28 -24.70
CA SER A 321 -4.01 -1.04 -24.92
C SER A 321 -3.18 -0.53 -26.12
N VAL A 322 -3.05 0.79 -26.27
CA VAL A 322 -2.21 1.48 -27.25
C VAL A 322 -1.32 2.43 -26.47
N ASP A 323 -0.01 2.30 -26.61
CA ASP A 323 0.94 3.09 -25.84
C ASP A 323 1.13 4.52 -26.39
N GLU A 324 1.95 5.29 -25.68
CA GLU A 324 2.27 6.68 -25.96
C GLU A 324 2.92 6.91 -27.33
N GLN A 325 3.48 5.87 -27.94
CA GLN A 325 4.04 5.91 -29.30
C GLN A 325 3.05 5.45 -30.37
N GLY A 326 1.82 5.11 -29.99
CA GLY A 326 0.80 4.56 -30.88
C GLY A 326 0.98 3.07 -31.18
N LYS A 327 1.87 2.36 -30.47
CA LYS A 327 2.05 0.93 -30.67
C LYS A 327 0.89 0.17 -30.02
N GLN A 328 0.29 -0.72 -30.81
CA GLN A 328 -0.76 -1.63 -30.36
C GLN A 328 -0.18 -2.74 -29.48
N HIS A 329 -0.79 -2.95 -28.31
CA HIS A 329 -0.56 -4.09 -27.42
C HIS A 329 -1.78 -5.03 -27.44
N PHE A 330 -1.58 -6.29 -27.09
CA PHE A 330 -2.66 -7.28 -27.09
C PHE A 330 -3.21 -7.45 -25.67
N MET A 331 -4.45 -7.03 -25.44
CA MET A 331 -5.18 -7.22 -24.18
C MET A 331 -4.39 -6.76 -22.94
N ASP A 332 -3.67 -5.64 -23.06
CA ASP A 332 -2.80 -5.13 -22.01
C ASP A 332 -3.53 -4.06 -21.16
N ALA A 333 -4.00 -4.48 -19.98
CA ALA A 333 -4.66 -3.61 -19.01
C ALA A 333 -3.71 -2.61 -18.34
N THR A 334 -2.42 -2.94 -18.23
CA THR A 334 -1.38 -2.09 -17.65
C THR A 334 -1.13 -0.88 -18.53
N VAL A 335 -0.95 -1.10 -19.85
CA VAL A 335 -0.85 -0.02 -20.83
C VAL A 335 -2.13 0.81 -20.87
N ALA A 336 -3.30 0.15 -20.86
CA ALA A 336 -4.57 0.85 -20.84
C ALA A 336 -4.69 1.78 -19.64
N TYR A 337 -4.44 1.31 -18.42
CA TYR A 337 -4.58 2.13 -17.21
C TYR A 337 -3.55 3.26 -17.18
N ARG A 338 -2.34 3.03 -17.70
CA ARG A 338 -1.32 4.07 -17.91
C ARG A 338 -1.84 5.21 -18.78
N GLN A 339 -2.52 4.89 -19.88
CA GLN A 339 -3.10 5.91 -20.75
C GLN A 339 -4.22 6.72 -20.06
N ALA A 340 -5.08 6.07 -19.27
CA ALA A 340 -6.11 6.79 -18.50
C ALA A 340 -5.47 7.79 -17.52
N CYS A 341 -4.44 7.35 -16.79
CA CYS A 341 -3.69 8.21 -15.86
C CYS A 341 -3.02 9.39 -16.55
N LEU A 342 -2.29 9.15 -17.66
CA LEU A 342 -1.62 10.21 -18.41
C LEU A 342 -2.60 11.26 -18.93
N ARG A 343 -3.79 10.85 -19.39
CA ARG A 343 -4.85 11.77 -19.85
C ARG A 343 -5.40 12.63 -18.71
N ALA A 344 -5.61 12.05 -17.54
CA ALA A 344 -6.02 12.79 -16.34
C ALA A 344 -4.94 13.80 -15.91
N ILE A 345 -3.66 13.43 -15.98
CA ILE A 345 -2.54 14.34 -15.68
C ILE A 345 -2.49 15.51 -16.67
N GLU A 346 -2.56 15.23 -17.98
CA GLU A 346 -2.57 16.30 -19.00
C GLU A 346 -3.81 17.20 -18.89
N TYR A 347 -4.94 16.67 -18.41
CA TYR A 347 -6.10 17.48 -18.09
C TYR A 347 -5.84 18.45 -16.93
N LEU A 348 -5.32 17.94 -15.80
CA LEU A 348 -5.03 18.74 -14.61
C LEU A 348 -3.97 19.82 -14.87
N LYS A 349 -2.99 19.57 -15.74
CA LYS A 349 -1.97 20.57 -16.12
C LYS A 349 -2.56 21.84 -16.73
N GLN A 350 -3.77 21.78 -17.32
CA GLN A 350 -4.44 22.95 -17.88
C GLN A 350 -4.92 23.93 -16.80
N PHE A 351 -5.09 23.47 -15.57
CA PHE A 351 -5.47 24.30 -14.42
C PHE A 351 -4.28 24.88 -13.66
N GLY A 352 -3.04 24.51 -14.04
CA GLY A 352 -1.81 25.03 -13.44
C GLY A 352 -1.00 24.03 -12.61
N TYR A 353 -1.48 22.80 -12.43
CA TYR A 353 -0.70 21.75 -11.76
C TYR A 353 0.53 21.35 -12.58
N SER A 354 1.63 21.04 -11.89
CA SER A 354 2.74 20.30 -12.52
C SER A 354 2.34 18.84 -12.80
N GLY A 355 3.12 18.15 -13.64
CA GLY A 355 2.89 16.73 -13.88
C GLY A 355 3.09 15.88 -12.62
N GLU A 356 4.11 16.21 -11.82
CA GLU A 356 4.40 15.55 -10.54
C GLU A 356 3.31 15.79 -9.50
N GLN A 357 2.79 17.02 -9.38
CA GLN A 357 1.66 17.31 -8.49
C GLN A 357 0.42 16.48 -8.88
N ALA A 358 0.09 16.46 -10.16
CA ALA A 358 -1.04 15.67 -10.65
C ALA A 358 -0.83 14.16 -10.43
N TYR A 359 0.38 13.66 -10.68
CA TYR A 359 0.71 12.25 -10.46
C TYR A 359 0.62 11.84 -8.99
N LEU A 360 1.22 12.62 -8.09
CA LEU A 360 1.12 12.42 -6.64
C LEU A 360 -0.35 12.46 -6.19
N LEU A 361 -1.13 13.43 -6.68
CA LEU A 361 -2.56 13.54 -6.37
C LEU A 361 -3.34 12.28 -6.80
N LEU A 362 -3.15 11.80 -8.03
CA LEU A 362 -3.84 10.62 -8.53
C LEU A 362 -3.46 9.34 -7.76
N SER A 363 -2.28 9.29 -7.16
CA SER A 363 -1.84 8.14 -6.35
C SER A 363 -2.48 8.10 -4.96
N CYS A 364 -2.92 9.23 -4.43
CA CYS A 364 -3.33 9.35 -3.02
C CYS A 364 -4.78 9.82 -2.80
N ALA A 365 -5.32 10.62 -3.73
CA ALA A 365 -6.73 10.98 -3.73
C ALA A 365 -7.59 9.74 -4.03
N PRO A 366 -8.84 9.68 -3.53
CA PRO A 366 -9.74 8.54 -3.70
C PRO A 366 -10.33 8.46 -5.12
N ILE A 367 -9.47 8.42 -6.12
CA ILE A 367 -9.82 8.16 -7.52
C ILE A 367 -10.38 6.76 -7.69
N LYS A 368 -11.12 6.53 -8.76
CA LYS A 368 -11.67 5.21 -9.11
C LYS A 368 -11.06 4.67 -10.38
N GLY A 369 -10.20 3.66 -10.23
CA GLY A 369 -9.64 2.88 -11.32
C GLY A 369 -10.52 1.69 -11.63
N SER A 370 -10.75 1.39 -12.90
CA SER A 370 -11.53 0.20 -13.27
C SER A 370 -11.03 -0.43 -14.55
N ILE A 371 -11.07 -1.75 -14.60
CA ILE A 371 -11.07 -2.50 -15.86
C ILE A 371 -12.52 -2.48 -16.36
N ALA A 372 -12.82 -1.57 -17.28
CA ALA A 372 -14.18 -1.39 -17.80
C ALA A 372 -14.56 -2.46 -18.82
N GLY A 373 -13.61 -2.89 -19.66
CA GLY A 373 -13.79 -3.98 -20.62
C GLY A 373 -12.48 -4.70 -20.89
N ILE A 374 -12.47 -6.03 -20.80
CA ILE A 374 -11.27 -6.87 -20.95
C ILE A 374 -11.43 -7.98 -21.99
N VAL A 375 -12.38 -7.82 -22.92
CA VAL A 375 -12.73 -8.87 -23.90
C VAL A 375 -12.67 -8.41 -25.35
N ASP A 376 -12.71 -7.10 -25.59
CA ASP A 376 -12.83 -6.53 -26.94
C ASP A 376 -11.46 -6.45 -27.63
N VAL A 377 -11.07 -7.53 -28.30
CA VAL A 377 -9.79 -7.61 -29.02
C VAL A 377 -9.64 -6.46 -30.02
N PRO A 378 -8.49 -5.73 -30.03
CA PRO A 378 -7.26 -6.00 -29.29
C PRO A 378 -7.12 -5.26 -27.95
N ASN A 379 -8.08 -4.41 -27.58
CA ASN A 379 -7.90 -3.41 -26.53
C ASN A 379 -8.67 -3.75 -25.24
N VAL A 380 -7.95 -3.74 -24.12
CA VAL A 380 -8.60 -3.51 -22.82
C VAL A 380 -9.03 -2.04 -22.77
N CYS A 381 -10.23 -1.79 -22.26
CA CYS A 381 -10.66 -0.47 -21.83
C CYS A 381 -10.54 -0.39 -20.30
N THR A 382 -9.77 0.57 -19.83
CA THR A 382 -9.69 0.93 -18.41
C THR A 382 -10.16 2.36 -18.22
N THR A 383 -10.63 2.68 -17.03
CA THR A 383 -11.06 4.03 -16.68
C THR A 383 -10.41 4.52 -15.40
N LEU A 384 -10.23 5.83 -15.31
CA LEU A 384 -9.85 6.56 -14.10
C LEU A 384 -10.88 7.66 -13.85
N GLY A 385 -11.68 7.52 -12.80
CA GLY A 385 -12.61 8.53 -12.31
C GLY A 385 -11.93 9.45 -11.29
N LEU A 386 -11.82 10.73 -11.64
CA LEU A 386 -11.32 11.78 -10.76
C LEU A 386 -12.51 12.45 -10.03
N PRO A 387 -12.62 12.35 -8.69
CA PRO A 387 -13.71 13.00 -7.97
C PRO A 387 -13.57 14.53 -8.03
N LEU A 388 -14.62 15.22 -8.47
CA LEU A 388 -14.63 16.69 -8.61
C LEU A 388 -14.59 17.40 -7.26
N ASP A 389 -15.21 16.83 -6.23
CA ASP A 389 -15.39 17.46 -4.92
C ASP A 389 -14.12 17.48 -4.05
N VAL A 390 -12.99 16.95 -4.54
CA VAL A 390 -11.69 17.09 -3.84
C VAL A 390 -11.03 18.43 -4.12
N PHE A 391 -11.48 19.16 -5.16
CA PHE A 391 -10.96 20.46 -5.55
C PHE A 391 -11.82 21.58 -4.95
N ASP A 392 -11.19 22.67 -4.52
CA ASP A 392 -11.91 23.88 -4.07
C ASP A 392 -12.31 24.81 -5.24
N PHE A 393 -12.02 24.39 -6.47
CA PHE A 393 -12.45 25.03 -7.71
C PHE A 393 -13.00 24.03 -8.72
N ASP A 394 -13.84 24.53 -9.63
CA ASP A 394 -14.48 23.71 -10.66
C ASP A 394 -13.48 23.27 -11.74
N ILE A 395 -13.36 21.96 -11.92
CA ILE A 395 -12.56 21.31 -12.98
C ILE A 395 -13.43 20.58 -14.00
N SER A 396 -14.75 20.79 -13.99
CA SER A 396 -15.67 20.19 -14.96
C SER A 396 -15.31 20.59 -16.39
N ILE A 397 -15.69 19.78 -17.38
CA ILE A 397 -15.34 20.03 -18.79
C ILE A 397 -15.94 21.35 -19.29
N GLU A 398 -17.12 21.70 -18.77
CA GLU A 398 -17.88 22.90 -19.07
C GLU A 398 -17.35 24.15 -18.36
N ALA A 399 -16.50 23.97 -17.35
CA ALA A 399 -15.95 25.07 -16.57
C ALA A 399 -14.94 25.89 -17.40
N GLU A 400 -14.87 27.20 -17.14
CA GLU A 400 -13.83 28.03 -17.72
C GLU A 400 -12.45 27.57 -17.23
N ARG A 401 -11.53 27.35 -18.18
CA ARG A 401 -10.16 26.92 -17.87
C ARG A 401 -9.32 28.09 -17.39
N VAL A 402 -9.34 28.32 -16.09
CA VAL A 402 -8.49 29.30 -15.43
C VAL A 402 -7.18 28.63 -14.98
N LYS A 403 -6.06 29.02 -15.58
CA LYS A 403 -4.73 28.58 -15.15
C LYS A 403 -4.34 29.29 -13.85
N ARG A 404 -4.08 28.53 -12.79
CA ARG A 404 -3.72 29.01 -11.46
C ARG A 404 -2.20 28.89 -11.23
N ASP A 405 -1.68 29.69 -10.30
CA ASP A 405 -0.35 29.48 -9.74
C ASP A 405 -0.47 28.56 -8.53
N LEU A 406 -0.14 27.29 -8.72
CA LEU A 406 -0.27 26.23 -7.71
C LEU A 406 1.10 25.81 -7.13
N GLY A 407 2.14 26.62 -7.38
CA GLY A 407 3.51 26.30 -6.97
C GLY A 407 4.01 24.98 -7.57
N ALA A 408 4.88 24.29 -6.83
CA ALA A 408 5.40 22.98 -7.20
C ALA A 408 5.63 22.11 -5.96
N CYS A 409 5.59 20.80 -6.14
CA CYS A 409 6.08 19.86 -5.13
C CYS A 409 7.61 19.72 -5.20
N PRO A 410 8.29 19.37 -4.10
CA PRO A 410 9.70 18.98 -4.12
C PRO A 410 9.97 17.88 -5.14
N VAL A 411 11.01 18.07 -5.95
CA VAL A 411 11.57 17.10 -6.90
C VAL A 411 13.08 17.06 -6.69
N SER A 412 13.66 15.86 -6.61
CA SER A 412 15.10 15.71 -6.34
C SER A 412 15.93 16.25 -7.51
N ALA A 413 17.10 16.80 -7.21
CA ALA A 413 18.08 17.15 -8.23
C ALA A 413 18.55 15.91 -9.01
N GLU A 414 18.97 16.11 -10.27
CA GLU A 414 19.67 15.07 -11.01
C GLU A 414 21.01 14.77 -10.31
N LYS A 415 21.27 13.49 -9.97
CA LYS A 415 22.62 13.07 -9.57
C LYS A 415 23.51 13.13 -10.82
N LEU A 416 24.46 14.07 -10.83
CA LEU A 416 25.52 14.20 -11.83
C LEU A 416 26.37 12.93 -11.93
#